data_AF-A0AA46A7G1-F1
#
_entry.id   AF-A0AA46A7G1-F1
#
_cell.length_a   1.000
_cell.length_b   1.000
_cell.length_c   1.000
_cell.angle_alpha   90.00
_cell.angle_beta   90.00
_cell.angle_gamma   90.00
#
_symmetry.space_group_name_H-M   'P 1'
#
loop_
_entity.id
_entity.type
_entity.pdbx_description
1 polymer ?
#
loop_
_entity_poly.entity_id
_entity_poly.type
_entity_poly.pdbx_seq_one_letter_code
_entity_poly.pdbx_strand_id
1 'polypeptide(L)'
;MDRHLEPIFSAISNPTRRAILDFLLRNDGASRAEIEAELDLNQNTLTGHLRTLANSSVVISMGNITRPRYYVNPTAFRIMNEQWIRKFVESEGCEDELPIFSDEQSIKRHYTIYIRATPRIVWIQMTDDRRTKLWLQLELSTETVEKSIKFKTGDAVAFTGRITKNNTNREFSYEIDTSDIKDIQEQKISPNIVWKFRPIGDYATKLEISLECPETNNDLLRLFFNRWPEALSKLKTLSETGTRFWISPLDASN
;
A
#
# COMPACT_ATOMS: atom_id res chain seq x y z
N MET A 1 -2.64 24.72 -22.01
CA MET A 1 -3.51 23.66 -21.46
C MET A 1 -3.26 22.41 -22.27
N ASP A 2 -2.95 21.29 -21.61
CA ASP A 2 -2.74 20.02 -22.29
C ASP A 2 -4.06 19.58 -22.95
N ARG A 3 -4.10 19.49 -24.29
CA ARG A 3 -5.34 19.20 -25.04
C ARG A 3 -5.98 17.86 -24.66
N HIS A 4 -5.21 16.97 -24.04
CA HIS A 4 -5.64 15.63 -23.65
C HIS A 4 -6.38 15.58 -22.30
N LEU A 5 -6.25 16.62 -21.46
CA LEU A 5 -6.94 16.67 -20.15
C LEU A 5 -8.32 17.32 -20.21
N GLU A 6 -8.55 18.21 -21.17
CA GLU A 6 -9.82 18.93 -21.33
C GLU A 6 -11.05 17.99 -21.41
N PRO A 7 -11.01 16.86 -22.16
CA PRO A 7 -12.12 15.91 -22.18
C PRO A 7 -12.37 15.25 -20.83
N ILE A 8 -11.32 15.01 -20.04
CA ILE A 8 -11.40 14.40 -18.70
C ILE A 8 -12.04 15.40 -17.73
N PHE A 9 -11.55 16.64 -17.68
CA PHE A 9 -12.12 17.70 -16.83
C PHE A 9 -13.58 17.98 -17.17
N SER A 10 -13.88 18.11 -18.47
CA SER A 10 -15.25 18.28 -18.94
C SER A 10 -16.14 17.12 -18.50
N ALA A 11 -15.67 15.88 -18.61
CA ALA A 11 -16.41 14.70 -18.14
C ALA A 11 -16.62 14.71 -16.62
N ILE A 12 -15.62 14.99 -15.79
CA ILE A 12 -15.80 14.92 -14.32
C ILE A 12 -16.49 16.15 -13.72
N SER A 13 -16.63 17.25 -14.46
CA SER A 13 -17.27 18.49 -13.96
C SER A 13 -18.74 18.32 -13.57
N ASN A 14 -19.45 17.37 -14.18
CA ASN A 14 -20.89 17.15 -13.93
C ASN A 14 -21.12 16.29 -12.67
N PRO A 15 -21.99 16.70 -11.74
CA PRO A 15 -22.21 15.99 -10.48
C PRO A 15 -22.80 14.59 -10.66
N THR A 16 -23.70 14.39 -11.62
CA THR A 16 -24.27 13.07 -11.92
C THR A 16 -23.20 12.11 -12.44
N ARG A 17 -22.27 12.59 -13.27
CA ARG A 17 -21.12 11.78 -13.72
C ARG A 17 -20.17 11.43 -12.58
N ARG A 18 -19.97 12.32 -11.60
CA ARG A 18 -19.22 11.99 -10.36
C ARG A 18 -19.93 10.95 -9.52
N ALA A 19 -21.25 11.04 -9.34
CA ALA A 19 -22.02 10.02 -8.61
C ALA A 19 -21.94 8.63 -9.27
N ILE A 20 -21.95 8.56 -10.61
CA ILE A 20 -21.71 7.32 -11.35
C ILE A 20 -20.31 6.76 -11.05
N LEU A 21 -19.27 7.62 -11.04
CA LEU A 21 -17.90 7.20 -10.74
C LEU A 21 -17.77 6.71 -9.30
N ASP A 22 -18.34 7.41 -8.32
CA ASP A 22 -18.33 7.02 -6.91
C ASP A 22 -19.02 5.67 -6.69
N PHE A 23 -20.13 5.43 -7.40
CA PHE A 23 -20.83 4.14 -7.36
C PHE A 23 -19.98 3.03 -7.96
N LEU A 24 -19.38 3.26 -9.12
CA LEU A 24 -18.52 2.28 -9.80
C LEU A 24 -17.25 1.96 -9.00
N LEU A 25 -16.67 2.94 -8.29
CA LEU A 25 -15.52 2.71 -7.39
C LEU A 25 -15.87 1.78 -6.22
N ARG A 26 -17.13 1.77 -5.78
CA ARG A 26 -17.61 0.89 -4.70
C ARG A 26 -18.09 -0.47 -5.23
N ASN A 27 -18.53 -0.51 -6.47
CA ASN A 27 -19.18 -1.67 -7.10
C ASN A 27 -18.58 -1.90 -8.50
N ASP A 28 -17.36 -2.39 -8.53
CA ASP A 28 -16.64 -2.65 -9.78
C ASP A 28 -17.40 -3.62 -10.68
N GLY A 29 -17.48 -3.28 -11.97
CA GLY A 29 -18.20 -4.10 -12.94
C GLY A 29 -19.71 -4.03 -12.77
N ALA A 30 -20.27 -2.93 -12.25
CA ALA A 30 -21.71 -2.76 -12.26
C ALA A 30 -22.26 -2.72 -13.69
N SER A 31 -23.43 -3.31 -13.86
CA SER A 31 -24.26 -3.22 -15.05
C SER A 31 -25.03 -1.90 -15.06
N ARG A 32 -25.53 -1.52 -16.23
CA ARG A 32 -26.35 -0.32 -16.37
C ARG A 32 -27.58 -0.34 -15.44
N ALA A 33 -28.22 -1.49 -15.26
CA ALA A 33 -29.41 -1.63 -14.43
C ALA A 33 -29.10 -1.40 -12.93
N GLU A 34 -27.93 -1.86 -12.46
CA GLU A 34 -27.47 -1.63 -11.09
C GLU A 34 -27.18 -0.15 -10.84
N ILE A 35 -26.56 0.54 -11.80
CA ILE A 35 -26.30 1.99 -11.71
C ILE A 35 -27.61 2.79 -11.77
N GLU A 36 -28.54 2.38 -12.64
CA GLU A 36 -29.86 3.01 -12.82
C GLU A 36 -30.68 2.97 -11.52
N ALA A 37 -30.69 1.80 -10.87
CA ALA A 37 -31.43 1.58 -9.63
C ALA A 37 -30.87 2.38 -8.44
N GLU A 38 -29.54 2.47 -8.31
CA GLU A 38 -28.93 3.20 -7.19
C GLU A 38 -29.09 4.71 -7.34
N LEU A 39 -28.91 5.24 -8.55
CA LEU A 39 -28.84 6.69 -8.77
C LEU A 39 -30.18 7.31 -9.18
N ASP A 40 -31.25 6.51 -9.25
CA ASP A 40 -32.60 6.90 -9.70
C ASP A 40 -32.56 7.70 -11.02
N LEU A 41 -31.76 7.22 -11.97
CA LEU A 41 -31.57 7.86 -13.27
C LEU A 41 -32.45 7.22 -14.33
N ASN A 42 -32.96 8.01 -15.27
CA ASN A 42 -33.55 7.44 -16.48
C ASN A 42 -32.46 6.76 -17.33
N GLN A 43 -32.75 5.55 -17.83
CA GLN A 43 -31.89 4.81 -18.75
C GLN A 43 -31.25 5.63 -19.89
N ASN A 44 -32.00 6.54 -20.52
CA ASN A 44 -31.49 7.37 -21.60
C ASN A 44 -30.45 8.38 -21.10
N THR A 45 -30.73 9.00 -19.95
CA THR A 45 -29.82 9.93 -19.26
C THR A 45 -28.54 9.22 -18.84
N LEU A 46 -28.66 8.04 -18.21
CA LEU A 46 -27.51 7.22 -17.82
C LEU A 46 -26.66 6.80 -19.03
N THR A 47 -27.29 6.39 -20.14
CA THR A 47 -26.58 6.01 -21.36
C THR A 47 -25.79 7.19 -21.95
N GLY A 48 -26.37 8.40 -21.91
CA GLY A 48 -25.67 9.62 -22.31
C GLY A 48 -24.44 9.90 -21.44
N HIS A 49 -24.60 9.80 -20.11
CA HIS A 49 -23.49 9.99 -19.17
C HIS A 49 -22.37 8.96 -19.35
N LEU A 50 -22.71 7.68 -19.46
CA LEU A 50 -21.74 6.61 -19.69
C LEU A 50 -21.02 6.78 -21.02
N ARG A 51 -21.70 7.25 -22.07
CA ARG A 51 -21.05 7.59 -23.35
C ARG A 51 -20.06 8.74 -23.20
N THR A 52 -20.43 9.81 -22.51
CA THR A 52 -19.51 10.93 -22.25
C THR A 52 -18.29 10.47 -21.46
N LEU A 53 -18.48 9.67 -20.40
CA LEU A 53 -17.41 9.13 -19.58
C LEU A 53 -16.51 8.15 -20.35
N ALA A 54 -17.07 7.34 -21.25
CA ALA A 54 -16.31 6.45 -22.10
C ALA A 54 -15.50 7.20 -23.15
N ASN A 55 -16.08 8.22 -23.78
CA ASN A 55 -15.41 9.06 -24.78
C ASN A 55 -14.24 9.86 -24.19
N SER A 56 -14.31 10.21 -22.90
CA SER A 56 -13.21 10.84 -22.17
C SER A 56 -12.22 9.83 -21.59
N SER A 57 -12.40 8.54 -21.87
CA SER A 57 -11.62 7.44 -21.31
C SER A 57 -11.65 7.35 -19.77
N VAL A 58 -12.63 7.96 -19.11
CA VAL A 58 -12.77 7.96 -17.64
C VAL A 58 -13.49 6.69 -17.16
N VAL A 59 -14.32 6.10 -18.02
CA VAL A 59 -14.97 4.80 -17.80
C VAL A 59 -14.63 3.87 -18.95
N ILE A 60 -14.36 2.60 -18.65
CA ILE A 60 -14.24 1.53 -19.64
C ILE A 60 -15.45 0.60 -19.52
N SER A 61 -15.83 0.00 -20.65
CA SER A 61 -16.89 -1.00 -20.71
C SER A 61 -16.27 -2.32 -21.16
N MET A 62 -16.47 -3.39 -20.39
CA MET A 62 -16.01 -4.74 -20.71
C MET A 62 -17.20 -5.70 -20.86
N GLY A 63 -17.00 -6.79 -21.60
CA GLY A 63 -18.01 -7.82 -21.85
C GLY A 63 -18.78 -7.67 -23.16
N ASN A 64 -19.83 -8.46 -23.33
CA ASN A 64 -20.62 -8.49 -24.56
C ASN A 64 -21.37 -7.17 -24.79
N ILE A 65 -21.51 -6.76 -26.05
CA ILE A 65 -22.21 -5.54 -26.49
C ILE A 65 -23.61 -5.43 -25.88
N THR A 66 -24.28 -6.57 -25.66
CA THR A 66 -25.64 -6.65 -25.10
C THR A 66 -25.71 -6.54 -23.58
N ARG A 67 -24.61 -6.82 -22.87
CA ARG A 67 -24.52 -6.77 -21.40
C ARG A 67 -23.19 -6.16 -20.96
N PRO A 68 -22.93 -4.89 -21.30
CA PRO A 68 -21.72 -4.20 -20.89
C PRO A 68 -21.65 -4.07 -19.37
N ARG A 69 -20.45 -4.28 -18.84
CA ARG A 69 -20.06 -4.07 -17.45
C ARG A 69 -19.14 -2.86 -17.40
N TYR A 70 -19.40 -1.92 -16.50
CA TYR A 70 -18.70 -0.63 -16.47
C TYR A 70 -17.68 -0.59 -15.34
N TYR A 71 -16.54 0.04 -15.61
CA TYR A 71 -15.44 0.20 -14.67
C TYR A 71 -14.87 1.59 -14.78
N VAL A 72 -14.41 2.15 -13.67
CA VAL A 72 -13.63 3.38 -13.68
C VAL A 72 -12.27 3.07 -14.32
N ASN A 73 -11.80 3.94 -15.22
CA ASN A 73 -10.46 3.82 -15.78
C ASN A 73 -9.45 4.55 -14.87
N PRO A 74 -8.63 3.85 -14.07
CA PRO A 74 -7.67 4.49 -13.18
C PRO A 74 -6.62 5.30 -13.96
N THR A 75 -6.33 4.92 -15.20
CA THR A 75 -5.32 5.57 -16.05
C THR A 75 -5.66 7.03 -16.34
N ALA A 76 -6.95 7.35 -16.54
CA ALA A 76 -7.38 8.72 -16.81
C ALA A 76 -7.15 9.66 -15.61
N PHE A 77 -7.40 9.16 -14.40
CA PHE A 77 -7.18 9.91 -13.16
C PHE A 77 -5.69 10.03 -12.83
N ARG A 78 -4.89 9.00 -13.14
CA ARG A 78 -3.43 9.05 -13.03
C ARG A 78 -2.83 10.16 -13.90
N ILE A 79 -3.22 10.21 -15.18
CA ILE A 79 -2.75 11.24 -16.13
C ILE A 79 -3.11 12.64 -15.62
N MET A 80 -4.34 12.83 -15.11
CA MET A 80 -4.78 14.09 -14.52
C MET A 80 -3.95 14.47 -13.28
N ASN A 81 -3.63 13.49 -12.42
CA ASN A 81 -2.80 13.70 -11.24
C ASN A 81 -1.39 14.17 -11.62
N GLU A 82 -0.70 13.41 -12.47
CA GLU A 82 0.69 13.65 -12.87
C GLU A 82 0.89 14.96 -13.65
N GLN A 83 -0.02 15.26 -14.57
CA GLN A 83 0.15 16.37 -15.51
C GLN A 83 -0.44 17.69 -15.01
N TRP A 84 -1.36 17.66 -14.02
CA TRP A 84 -2.06 18.85 -13.56
C TRP A 84 -2.04 19.03 -12.05
N ILE A 85 -2.56 18.09 -11.27
CA ILE A 85 -2.67 18.23 -9.80
C ILE A 85 -1.28 18.41 -9.16
N ARG A 86 -0.30 17.62 -9.60
CA ARG A 86 1.07 17.66 -9.09
C ARG A 86 1.70 19.05 -9.10
N LYS A 87 1.39 19.88 -10.11
CA LYS A 87 1.91 21.26 -10.24
C LYS A 87 1.47 22.18 -9.09
N PHE A 88 0.33 21.88 -8.48
CA PHE A 88 -0.22 22.64 -7.35
C PHE A 88 0.18 22.05 -6.00
N VAL A 89 0.49 20.76 -5.95
CA VAL A 89 0.93 20.07 -4.72
C VAL A 89 2.42 20.29 -4.45
N GLU A 90 3.26 20.39 -5.48
CA GLU A 90 4.71 20.61 -5.32
C GLU A 90 5.11 22.08 -5.15
N SER A 91 4.22 23.04 -5.43
CA SER A 91 4.52 24.48 -5.42
C SER A 91 4.17 25.20 -4.11
N GLU A 92 3.38 24.58 -3.24
CA GLU A 92 3.12 25.06 -1.88
C GLU A 92 3.81 24.09 -0.94
N GLY A 93 4.61 24.57 0.02
CA GLY A 93 5.39 23.76 0.97
C GLY A 93 4.52 22.96 1.96
N CYS A 94 3.66 22.09 1.43
CA CYS A 94 2.76 21.23 2.14
C CYS A 94 3.40 19.85 2.20
N GLU A 95 4.14 19.57 3.28
CA GLU A 95 4.68 18.24 3.63
C GLU A 95 3.58 17.27 4.12
N ASP A 96 2.34 17.43 3.65
CA ASP A 96 1.26 16.49 3.94
C ASP A 96 1.15 15.48 2.79
N GLU A 97 1.58 14.25 3.08
CA GLU A 97 1.56 13.08 2.21
C GLU A 97 0.12 12.76 1.73
N LEU A 98 -0.32 13.36 0.61
CA LEU A 98 -1.46 12.82 -0.13
C LEU A 98 -1.03 11.52 -0.83
N PRO A 99 -1.86 10.45 -0.84
CA PRO A 99 -1.51 9.18 -1.47
C PRO A 99 -1.28 9.38 -2.97
N ILE A 100 -0.02 9.36 -3.37
CA ILE A 100 0.41 9.47 -4.76
C ILE A 100 -0.01 8.17 -5.45
N PHE A 101 -1.08 8.22 -6.25
CA PHE A 101 -1.29 7.25 -7.32
C PHE A 101 -0.31 7.58 -8.46
N SER A 102 0.90 7.03 -8.39
CA SER A 102 1.84 6.93 -9.52
C SER A 102 1.83 5.50 -10.01
N ASP A 103 1.71 5.28 -11.32
CA ASP A 103 1.99 3.95 -11.88
C ASP A 103 3.44 3.86 -12.37
N GLU A 104 3.87 2.60 -12.34
CA GLU A 104 5.09 1.98 -12.85
C GLU A 104 6.32 1.93 -11.93
N GLN A 105 6.76 0.68 -11.74
CA GLN A 105 8.05 0.19 -11.23
C GLN A 105 8.27 0.15 -9.72
N SER A 106 8.10 -1.07 -9.19
CA SER A 106 8.46 -1.52 -7.83
C SER A 106 7.78 -0.75 -6.70
N ILE A 107 7.18 -1.46 -5.74
CA ILE A 107 6.73 -0.79 -4.51
C ILE A 107 8.00 -0.42 -3.74
N LYS A 108 8.42 0.84 -3.86
CA LYS A 108 9.51 1.43 -3.09
C LYS A 108 8.91 2.27 -1.98
N ARG A 109 8.97 1.76 -0.75
CA ARG A 109 8.60 2.53 0.44
C ARG A 109 9.81 2.82 1.28
N HIS A 110 9.92 4.06 1.71
CA HIS A 110 10.95 4.49 2.64
C HIS A 110 10.30 5.04 3.90
N TYR A 111 10.66 4.47 5.04
CA TYR A 111 10.24 4.97 6.34
C TYR A 111 11.46 5.47 7.10
N THR A 112 11.34 6.66 7.68
CA THR A 112 12.32 7.19 8.63
C THR A 112 11.63 7.41 9.96
N ILE A 113 12.13 6.75 11.02
CA ILE A 113 11.65 6.98 12.38
C ILE A 113 12.81 7.28 13.33
N TYR A 114 12.54 8.11 14.32
CA TYR A 114 13.47 8.42 15.40
C TYR A 114 13.02 7.71 16.65
N ILE A 115 13.90 6.91 17.25
CA ILE A 115 13.63 6.16 18.47
C ILE A 115 14.61 6.64 19.55
N ARG A 116 14.08 7.02 20.72
CA ARG A 116 14.87 7.36 21.92
C ARG A 116 15.37 6.08 22.60
N ALA A 117 16.15 5.31 21.85
CA ALA A 117 16.86 4.12 22.29
C ALA A 117 18.13 3.95 21.45
N THR A 118 19.14 3.29 22.00
CA THR A 118 20.39 3.02 21.27
C THR A 118 20.16 1.98 20.15
N PRO A 119 21.00 1.95 19.10
CA PRO A 119 20.85 0.97 18.01
C PRO A 119 20.81 -0.47 18.51
N ARG A 120 21.55 -0.74 19.60
CA ARG A 120 21.58 -2.04 20.27
C ARG A 120 20.22 -2.44 20.87
N ILE A 121 19.52 -1.50 21.51
CA ILE A 121 18.19 -1.80 22.08
C ILE A 121 17.21 -2.11 20.96
N VAL A 122 17.16 -1.26 19.92
CA VAL A 122 16.26 -1.46 18.78
C VAL A 122 16.56 -2.79 18.07
N TRP A 123 17.85 -3.10 17.88
CA TRP A 123 18.28 -4.38 17.31
C TRP A 123 17.74 -5.59 18.09
N ILE A 124 17.88 -5.58 19.42
CA ILE A 124 17.38 -6.68 20.26
C ILE A 124 15.87 -6.83 20.11
N GLN A 125 15.10 -5.74 20.03
CA GLN A 125 13.65 -5.83 19.83
C GLN A 125 13.28 -6.46 18.48
N MET A 126 14.14 -6.30 17.46
CA MET A 126 13.89 -6.81 16.11
C MET A 126 14.37 -8.26 15.91
N THR A 127 15.44 -8.69 16.60
CA THR A 127 16.06 -10.00 16.37
C THR A 127 15.76 -11.03 17.46
N ASP A 128 15.32 -10.61 18.64
CA ASP A 128 14.88 -11.55 19.69
C ASP A 128 13.46 -12.02 19.38
N ASP A 129 13.33 -13.29 18.96
CA ASP A 129 12.06 -13.91 18.58
C ASP A 129 10.97 -13.76 19.65
N ARG A 130 11.34 -13.68 20.95
CA ARG A 130 10.38 -13.45 22.04
C ARG A 130 9.81 -12.04 22.04
N ARG A 131 10.53 -11.08 21.46
CA ARG A 131 10.17 -9.66 21.38
C ARG A 131 9.58 -9.28 20.04
N THR A 132 9.98 -9.92 18.95
CA THR A 132 9.48 -9.63 17.60
C THR A 132 7.95 -9.68 17.54
N LYS A 133 7.34 -10.67 18.21
CA LYS A 133 5.87 -10.82 18.33
C LYS A 133 5.14 -9.66 19.02
N LEU A 134 5.86 -8.79 19.73
CA LEU A 134 5.26 -7.68 20.49
C LEU A 134 4.97 -6.47 19.60
N TRP A 135 5.72 -6.30 18.51
CA TRP A 135 5.61 -5.13 17.62
C TRP A 135 5.24 -5.48 16.18
N LEU A 136 5.61 -6.67 15.70
CA LEU A 136 5.18 -7.16 14.39
C LEU A 136 3.69 -7.58 14.47
N GLN A 137 2.93 -7.25 13.43
CA GLN A 137 1.53 -7.69 13.32
C GLN A 137 1.42 -9.06 12.67
N LEU A 138 0.30 -9.74 12.95
CA LEU A 138 0.09 -11.18 12.83
C LEU A 138 0.94 -11.91 13.87
N GLU A 139 0.57 -13.13 14.25
CA GLU A 139 1.30 -13.95 15.24
C GLU A 139 2.70 -14.39 14.79
N LEU A 140 3.29 -13.63 13.86
CA LEU A 140 4.60 -13.72 13.25
C LEU A 140 5.69 -13.65 14.30
N SER A 141 6.07 -14.82 14.80
CA SER A 141 7.39 -15.04 15.38
C SER A 141 8.40 -15.19 14.26
N THR A 142 9.54 -14.52 14.39
CA THR A 142 10.74 -14.87 13.63
C THR A 142 11.34 -16.13 14.22
N GLU A 143 11.97 -16.96 13.39
CA GLU A 143 12.95 -17.94 13.84
C GLU A 143 14.16 -17.74 12.94
N THR A 144 15.25 -17.24 13.51
CA THR A 144 16.48 -16.99 12.76
C THR A 144 17.39 -18.20 12.87
N VAL A 145 17.52 -18.96 11.78
CA VAL A 145 18.45 -20.10 11.68
C VAL A 145 19.45 -19.79 10.57
N GLU A 146 20.70 -19.55 10.96
CA GLU A 146 21.82 -19.22 10.08
C GLU A 146 21.56 -18.01 9.17
N LYS A 147 21.18 -18.27 7.90
CA LYS A 147 20.90 -17.28 6.86
C LYS A 147 19.41 -17.24 6.46
N SER A 148 18.54 -17.89 7.22
CA SER A 148 17.11 -17.95 6.98
C SER A 148 16.31 -17.34 8.13
N ILE A 149 15.20 -16.70 7.78
CA ILE A 149 14.20 -16.18 8.71
C ILE A 149 12.88 -16.86 8.36
N LYS A 150 12.20 -17.42 9.36
CA LYS A 150 10.83 -17.91 9.18
C LYS A 150 9.86 -17.00 9.91
N PHE A 151 8.81 -16.58 9.22
CA PHE A 151 7.68 -15.85 9.79
C PHE A 151 6.53 -16.86 9.98
N LYS A 152 6.08 -17.06 11.22
CA LYS A 152 5.02 -18.06 11.54
C LYS A 152 3.73 -17.41 12.04
N THR A 153 2.56 -17.83 11.61
CA THR A 153 1.29 -17.44 12.25
C THR A 153 0.75 -18.66 12.99
N GLY A 154 0.72 -18.62 14.33
CA GLY A 154 0.47 -19.81 15.13
C GLY A 154 1.52 -20.90 14.87
N ASP A 155 1.09 -22.12 14.55
CA ASP A 155 1.97 -23.24 14.20
C ASP A 155 2.31 -23.31 12.69
N ALA A 156 1.71 -22.46 11.85
CA ALA A 156 1.92 -22.46 10.41
C ALA A 156 3.02 -21.47 9.99
N VAL A 157 3.87 -21.86 9.03
CA VAL A 157 4.82 -20.93 8.39
C VAL A 157 4.05 -20.07 7.40
N ALA A 158 4.03 -18.76 7.64
CA ALA A 158 3.38 -17.79 6.75
C ALA A 158 4.31 -17.36 5.62
N PHE A 159 5.59 -17.09 5.93
CA PHE A 159 6.61 -16.71 4.95
C PHE A 159 7.97 -17.25 5.37
N THR A 160 8.81 -17.58 4.41
CA THR A 160 10.24 -17.77 4.63
C THR A 160 11.00 -16.59 4.06
N GLY A 161 12.22 -16.36 4.53
CA GLY A 161 13.06 -15.27 4.08
C GLY A 161 14.52 -15.63 4.18
N ARG A 162 15.33 -14.99 3.34
CA ARG A 162 16.77 -15.19 3.27
C ARG A 162 17.48 -13.91 3.69
N ILE A 163 18.34 -14.02 4.69
CA ILE A 163 19.19 -12.91 5.15
C ILE A 163 20.23 -12.63 4.08
N THR A 164 20.22 -11.40 3.56
CA THR A 164 21.18 -10.94 2.55
C THR A 164 22.34 -10.20 3.18
N LYS A 165 22.10 -9.46 4.27
CA LYS A 165 23.12 -8.73 5.02
C LYS A 165 22.78 -8.70 6.49
N ASN A 166 23.79 -8.94 7.33
CA ASN A 166 23.66 -8.86 8.78
C ASN A 166 24.90 -8.17 9.38
N ASN A 167 24.78 -6.87 9.64
CA ASN A 167 25.77 -6.07 10.35
C ASN A 167 25.13 -5.54 11.64
N THR A 168 25.41 -6.23 12.74
CA THR A 168 24.82 -6.00 14.05
C THR A 168 24.80 -4.51 14.41
N ASN A 169 23.62 -3.99 14.75
CA ASN A 169 23.37 -2.60 15.15
C ASN A 169 23.66 -1.53 14.09
N ARG A 170 23.88 -1.90 12.81
CA ARG A 170 24.17 -0.95 11.73
C ARG A 170 23.30 -1.16 10.52
N GLU A 171 23.20 -2.39 10.04
CA GLU A 171 22.47 -2.70 8.82
C GLU A 171 22.00 -4.14 8.81
N PHE A 172 20.73 -4.34 8.52
CA PHE A 172 20.12 -5.66 8.41
C PHE A 172 19.25 -5.70 7.18
N SER A 173 19.47 -6.67 6.30
CA SER A 173 18.63 -6.85 5.13
C SER A 173 18.30 -8.32 4.89
N TYR A 174 17.09 -8.54 4.41
CA TYR A 174 16.59 -9.85 4.06
C TYR A 174 15.59 -9.75 2.92
N GLU A 175 15.54 -10.81 2.14
CA GLU A 175 14.54 -11.03 1.11
C GLU A 175 13.47 -11.97 1.65
N ILE A 176 12.20 -11.72 1.36
CA ILE A 176 11.12 -12.65 1.70
C ILE A 176 10.91 -13.58 0.50
N ASP A 177 10.80 -14.88 0.72
CA ASP A 177 10.37 -15.86 -0.27
C ASP A 177 8.86 -16.13 -0.08
N THR A 178 8.06 -15.74 -1.07
CA THR A 178 6.60 -15.91 -1.04
C THR A 178 6.15 -17.22 -1.68
N SER A 179 7.07 -18.08 -2.14
CA SER A 179 6.74 -19.33 -2.84
C SER A 179 5.99 -20.36 -1.97
N ASP A 180 6.08 -20.25 -0.65
CA ASP A 180 5.39 -21.12 0.31
C ASP A 180 3.88 -20.80 0.47
N ILE A 181 3.39 -19.71 -0.13
CA ILE A 181 1.98 -19.31 -0.03
C ILE A 181 1.21 -19.93 -1.20
N LYS A 182 0.23 -20.78 -0.88
CA LYS A 182 -0.59 -21.51 -1.86
C LYS A 182 -1.26 -20.59 -2.90
N ASP A 183 -1.59 -19.36 -2.53
CA ASP A 183 -2.24 -18.37 -3.42
C ASP A 183 -1.25 -17.52 -4.25
N ILE A 184 0.08 -17.69 -4.08
CA ILE A 184 1.12 -16.89 -4.76
C ILE A 184 2.06 -17.77 -5.61
N GLN A 185 1.75 -19.06 -5.78
CA GLN A 185 2.63 -20.03 -6.46
C GLN A 185 3.03 -19.66 -7.91
N GLU A 186 2.24 -18.83 -8.60
CA GLU A 186 2.52 -18.42 -9.98
C GLU A 186 3.45 -17.20 -10.09
N GLN A 187 3.67 -16.44 -9.00
CA GLN A 187 4.54 -15.25 -9.01
C GLN A 187 5.60 -15.37 -7.92
N LYS A 188 6.80 -15.82 -8.32
CA LYS A 188 7.99 -15.88 -7.48
C LYS A 188 8.47 -14.45 -7.17
N ILE A 189 7.86 -13.81 -6.19
CA ILE A 189 8.17 -12.44 -5.78
C ILE A 189 9.11 -12.50 -4.58
N SER A 190 10.18 -11.70 -4.62
CA SER A 190 11.13 -11.59 -3.52
C SER A 190 11.26 -10.14 -3.08
N PRO A 191 10.39 -9.66 -2.18
CA PRO A 191 10.53 -8.33 -1.61
C PRO A 191 11.81 -8.24 -0.80
N ASN A 192 12.60 -7.19 -1.03
CA ASN A 192 13.79 -6.88 -0.27
C ASN A 192 13.48 -5.82 0.80
N ILE A 193 13.88 -6.11 2.03
CA ILE A 193 13.69 -5.23 3.18
C ILE A 193 15.06 -4.89 3.75
N VAL A 194 15.38 -3.60 3.80
CA VAL A 194 16.65 -3.08 4.30
C VAL A 194 16.41 -2.15 5.48
N TRP A 195 17.08 -2.43 6.59
CA TRP A 195 17.06 -1.65 7.82
C TRP A 195 18.44 -1.05 8.05
N LYS A 196 18.52 0.27 8.26
CA LYS A 196 19.74 0.99 8.59
C LYS A 196 19.58 1.73 9.90
N PHE A 197 20.53 1.52 10.80
CA PHE A 197 20.53 2.09 12.14
C PHE A 197 21.63 3.14 12.20
N ARG A 198 21.26 4.41 12.41
CA ARG A 198 22.21 5.50 12.61
C ARG A 198 22.10 6.01 14.05
N PRO A 199 23.15 5.88 14.88
CA PRO A 199 23.13 6.44 16.21
C PRO A 199 23.02 7.97 16.16
N ILE A 200 22.22 8.54 17.07
CA ILE A 200 22.13 9.98 17.32
C ILE A 200 22.57 10.19 18.77
N GLY A 201 23.82 10.61 18.94
CA GLY A 201 24.47 10.60 20.24
C GLY A 201 24.42 9.22 20.90
N ASP A 202 24.37 9.20 22.23
CA ASP A 202 24.43 7.96 23.02
C ASP A 202 23.05 7.45 23.47
N TYR A 203 21.95 8.11 23.08
CA TYR A 203 20.62 7.85 23.62
C TYR A 203 19.52 7.59 22.58
N ALA A 204 19.79 7.86 21.29
CA ALA A 204 18.77 7.75 20.25
C ALA A 204 19.30 7.10 18.97
N THR A 205 18.38 6.67 18.11
CA THR A 205 18.66 6.04 16.81
C THR A 205 17.71 6.61 15.75
N LYS A 206 18.27 7.02 14.62
CA LYS A 206 17.51 7.18 13.37
C LYS A 206 17.47 5.82 12.69
N LEU A 207 16.27 5.26 12.58
CA LEU A 207 16.02 4.02 11.87
C LEU A 207 15.46 4.35 10.48
N GLU A 208 16.18 3.90 9.46
CA GLU A 208 15.81 4.06 8.05
C GLU A 208 15.45 2.70 7.48
N ILE A 209 14.29 2.60 6.85
CA ILE A 209 13.75 1.34 6.34
C ILE A 209 13.44 1.54 4.87
N SER A 210 13.99 0.69 4.02
CA SER A 210 13.72 0.66 2.59
C SER A 210 13.09 -0.67 2.25
N LEU A 211 11.88 -0.62 1.71
CA LEU A 211 11.12 -1.76 1.23
C LEU A 211 11.10 -1.65 -0.29
N GLU A 212 11.61 -2.67 -0.96
CA GLU A 212 11.59 -2.75 -2.41
C GLU A 212 10.93 -4.06 -2.81
N CYS A 213 9.76 -3.98 -3.42
CA CYS A 213 9.07 -5.15 -3.96
C CYS A 213 9.10 -5.14 -5.48
N PRO A 214 9.58 -6.21 -6.13
CA PRO A 214 9.35 -6.43 -7.56
C PRO A 214 7.85 -6.45 -7.85
N GLU A 215 7.46 -6.08 -9.08
CA GLU A 215 6.06 -5.87 -9.47
C GLU A 215 5.15 -7.03 -9.06
N THR A 216 4.01 -6.67 -8.46
CA THR A 216 3.04 -7.64 -7.99
C THR A 216 1.65 -7.01 -7.94
N ASN A 217 0.68 -7.69 -8.55
CA ASN A 217 -0.75 -7.40 -8.38
C ASN A 217 -1.31 -8.24 -7.20
N ASN A 218 -0.58 -8.29 -6.09
CA ASN A 218 -0.95 -9.09 -4.93
C ASN A 218 -1.44 -8.20 -3.79
N ASP A 219 -2.73 -8.31 -3.48
CA ASP A 219 -3.39 -7.54 -2.44
C ASP A 219 -2.83 -7.84 -1.03
N LEU A 220 -2.33 -9.05 -0.77
CA LEU A 220 -1.72 -9.41 0.52
C LEU A 220 -0.40 -8.67 0.74
N LEU A 221 0.43 -8.51 -0.30
CA LEU A 221 1.67 -7.73 -0.20
C LEU A 221 1.38 -6.24 -0.03
N ARG A 222 0.36 -5.71 -0.71
CA ARG A 222 -0.11 -4.32 -0.50
C ARG A 222 -0.59 -4.10 0.94
N LEU A 223 -1.41 -5.03 1.46
CA LEU A 223 -1.87 -5.00 2.84
C LEU A 223 -0.70 -5.08 3.83
N PHE A 224 0.27 -5.96 3.58
CA PHE A 224 1.48 -6.08 4.39
C PHE A 224 2.26 -4.75 4.44
N PHE A 225 2.47 -4.10 3.29
CA PHE A 225 3.19 -2.83 3.23
C PHE A 225 2.44 -1.66 3.87
N ASN A 226 1.11 -1.64 3.80
CA ASN A 226 0.27 -0.60 4.40
C ASN A 226 0.30 -0.57 5.93
N ARG A 227 0.68 -1.68 6.58
CA ARG A 227 0.66 -1.77 8.05
C ARG A 227 2.00 -1.47 8.73
N TRP A 228 3.02 -1.11 7.94
CA TRP A 228 4.34 -0.72 8.48
C TRP A 228 4.29 0.47 9.44
N PRO A 229 3.56 1.57 9.18
CA PRO A 229 3.47 2.68 10.13
C PRO A 229 3.00 2.23 11.53
N GLU A 230 2.05 1.29 11.58
CA GLU A 230 1.56 0.73 12.83
C GLU A 230 2.63 -0.13 13.53
N ALA A 231 3.27 -1.04 12.80
CA ALA A 231 4.34 -1.88 13.33
C ALA A 231 5.52 -1.04 13.86
N LEU A 232 5.88 0.02 13.16
CA LEU A 232 6.93 0.96 13.54
C LEU A 232 6.58 1.76 14.79
N SER A 233 5.32 2.15 14.94
CA SER A 233 4.82 2.81 16.16
C SER A 233 4.90 1.88 17.37
N LYS A 234 4.59 0.60 17.19
CA LYS A 234 4.74 -0.42 18.24
C LYS A 234 6.20 -0.66 18.59
N LEU A 235 7.08 -0.79 17.59
CA LEU A 235 8.52 -0.98 17.79
C LEU A 235 9.15 0.20 18.53
N LYS A 236 8.79 1.43 18.15
CA LYS A 236 9.24 2.65 18.82
C LYS A 236 8.83 2.65 20.28
N THR A 237 7.53 2.47 20.57
CA THR A 237 7.02 2.46 21.94
C THR A 237 7.69 1.38 22.79
N LEU A 238 7.81 0.17 22.26
CA LEU A 238 8.48 -0.95 22.93
C LEU A 238 9.96 -0.67 23.20
N SER A 239 10.66 -0.04 22.26
CA SER A 239 12.07 0.29 22.40
C SER A 239 12.31 1.41 23.41
N GLU A 240 11.41 2.39 23.47
CA GLU A 240 11.55 3.57 24.34
C GLU A 240 11.09 3.33 25.78
N THR A 241 10.09 2.47 25.96
CA THR A 241 9.42 2.28 27.25
C THR A 241 9.59 0.87 27.82
N GLY A 242 9.94 -0.11 26.99
CA GLY A 242 9.87 -1.53 27.34
C GLY A 242 8.46 -2.09 27.41
N THR A 243 7.42 -1.28 27.13
CA THR A 243 6.02 -1.68 27.21
C THR A 243 5.41 -1.86 25.82
N ARG A 244 4.45 -2.79 25.71
CA ARG A 244 3.77 -3.07 24.44
C ARG A 244 2.75 -1.97 24.13
N PHE A 245 2.77 -1.46 22.91
CA PHE A 245 1.71 -0.61 22.39
C PHE A 245 0.60 -1.48 21.77
N TRP A 246 -0.59 -1.45 22.38
CA TRP A 246 -1.73 -2.20 21.92
C TRP A 246 -2.66 -1.30 21.09
N ILE A 247 -2.99 -1.74 19.89
CA ILE A 247 -3.97 -1.11 19.01
C ILE A 247 -5.05 -2.15 18.76
N SER A 248 -6.30 -1.80 19.06
CA SER A 248 -7.44 -2.70 18.87
C SER A 248 -7.60 -3.03 17.38
N PRO A 249 -7.90 -4.28 17.00
CA PRO A 249 -8.19 -4.64 15.61
C PRO A 249 -9.34 -3.85 14.98
N LEU A 250 -10.25 -3.30 15.80
CA LEU A 250 -11.41 -2.52 15.37
C LEU A 250 -11.09 -1.04 15.12
N ASP A 251 -9.98 -0.53 15.64
CA ASP A 251 -9.59 0.88 15.53
C ASP A 251 -8.64 1.17 14.35
N ALA A 252 -8.18 0.11 13.66
CA ALA A 252 -7.17 0.19 12.60
C ALA A 252 -7.75 0.29 11.17
N SER A 253 -9.06 0.47 11.03
CA SER A 253 -9.79 0.46 9.76
C SER A 253 -10.38 1.81 9.33
N ASN A 254 -9.84 2.93 9.83
CA ASN A 254 -10.16 4.28 9.33
C ASN A 254 -8.98 4.87 8.57
#